data_AF-A0A5D3DF25-F1
#
_entry.id   AF-A0A5D3DF25-F1
#
_cell.length_a   1.000
_cell.length_b   1.000
_cell.length_c   1.000
_cell.angle_alpha   90.00
_cell.angle_beta   90.00
_cell.angle_gamma   90.00
#
_symmetry.space_group_name_H-M   'P 1'
#
loop_
_entity.id
_entity.type
_entity.pdbx_description
1 polymer ?
#
loop_
_entity_poly.entity_id
_entity_poly.type
_entity_poly.pdbx_seq_one_letter_code
_entity_poly.pdbx_strand_id
1 'polypeptide(L)'
;MASKQSSKQPIISLRTKFYTISLILFLCFSSYFLGLRQQPSSAAIPRCTTLQNTTITAAAKPFPACGLNYSEYTPCEDTHRSLKFSRDRLIYRERHCPEKEESLKCRIPAPPGYRNPFAWPVSRDLAWYVNVPHKHLTVEKAVQNWIRYEGETFRFPGGGTMFPDGADAYIDNIGKLINLKDGSIRTAIDTGCGVGSWGAYLLSRDIITMSFAPRDTHEAQVQFALERGVPALIGILASKRLPYPSNAFDMAHCSRCLIPWSQYEGIFLVEVDRVLRPGGYWILSGPPINWKKHWKGWERTKEDLNSEQLAIEKVAKSLCWTKLVEDGDIAIWQKPINHLNCKVNRKITKNPPFCNSQDPDRAWYTDMQACLTHLPEVSNSKEIAGGKLARWPERLNAIPQRISRGTVEGVTEETFIHDSELWKKRLTYYRTINNQLNKPGRYRNFLDMNAFLGGFAAALVDDPVWVMNVVPVDVKVNTLGVIYDRGLIGTYQDWCEAMSTYPRTYDFIHADSVFSLYENRCEMEDILLEMDRTLRPEGSVIFRENIDVLAKIKMITDNLNWSSQIVHHEDGPYHMEKLLFAVKNYWTAPPELSDQQQESKAT
;
A
#
# COMPACT_ATOMS: atom_id res chain seq x y z
N MET A 1 -64.68 -19.02 3.05
CA MET A 1 -65.23 -19.36 1.72
C MET A 1 -64.08 -19.38 0.72
N ALA A 2 -64.06 -20.43 -0.09
CA ALA A 2 -62.99 -20.81 -1.00
C ALA A 2 -62.93 -19.97 -2.29
N SER A 3 -61.75 -19.94 -2.93
CA SER A 3 -61.59 -20.23 -4.35
C SER A 3 -60.12 -20.42 -4.71
N LYS A 4 -59.83 -21.50 -5.43
CA LYS A 4 -58.52 -22.03 -5.85
C LYS A 4 -58.08 -21.37 -7.16
N GLN A 5 -56.76 -21.25 -7.37
CA GLN A 5 -56.20 -21.38 -8.71
C GLN A 5 -54.84 -22.10 -8.67
N SER A 6 -54.69 -23.06 -9.59
CA SER A 6 -53.65 -24.08 -9.70
C SER A 6 -52.64 -23.69 -10.79
N SER A 7 -51.34 -23.80 -10.56
CA SER A 7 -50.32 -23.75 -11.64
C SER A 7 -49.83 -25.18 -11.98
N LYS A 8 -49.89 -25.52 -13.28
CA LYS A 8 -49.40 -26.77 -13.87
C LYS A 8 -47.99 -26.55 -14.42
N GLN A 9 -47.05 -27.46 -14.13
CA GLN A 9 -45.79 -27.61 -14.87
C GLN A 9 -46.01 -28.42 -16.17
N PRO A 10 -45.29 -28.14 -17.28
CA PRO A 10 -45.38 -28.93 -18.49
C PRO A 10 -44.50 -30.19 -18.40
N ILE A 11 -45.10 -31.34 -18.68
CA ILE A 11 -44.43 -32.63 -18.85
C ILE A 11 -43.84 -32.67 -20.27
N ILE A 12 -42.52 -32.60 -20.39
CA ILE A 12 -41.81 -32.81 -21.66
C ILE A 12 -41.69 -34.32 -21.90
N SER A 13 -42.27 -34.78 -23.02
CA SER A 13 -42.35 -36.17 -23.45
C SER A 13 -40.98 -36.85 -23.62
N LEU A 14 -40.86 -38.08 -23.10
CA LEU A 14 -39.69 -38.96 -23.21
C LEU A 14 -39.27 -39.25 -24.66
N ARG A 15 -40.22 -39.12 -25.61
CA ARG A 15 -39.99 -39.33 -27.05
C ARG A 15 -39.04 -38.29 -27.63
N THR A 16 -39.09 -37.04 -27.17
CA THR A 16 -38.29 -35.93 -27.71
C THR A 16 -36.81 -36.04 -27.30
N LYS A 17 -36.51 -36.69 -26.17
CA LYS A 17 -35.14 -36.97 -25.70
C LYS A 17 -34.45 -38.09 -26.50
N PHE A 18 -35.20 -39.07 -27.00
CA PHE A 18 -34.63 -40.17 -27.81
C PHE A 18 -34.18 -39.70 -29.20
N TYR A 19 -34.96 -38.84 -29.87
CA TYR A 19 -34.59 -38.33 -31.20
C TYR A 19 -33.38 -37.39 -31.17
N THR A 20 -33.23 -36.59 -30.11
CA THR A 20 -32.09 -35.67 -29.95
C THR A 20 -30.79 -36.42 -29.64
N ILE A 21 -30.84 -37.47 -28.82
CA ILE A 21 -29.65 -38.30 -28.52
C ILE A 21 -29.21 -39.12 -29.74
N SER A 22 -30.16 -39.70 -30.50
CA SER A 22 -29.82 -40.43 -31.74
C SER A 22 -29.23 -39.53 -32.83
N LEU A 23 -29.67 -38.28 -32.95
CA LEU A 23 -29.13 -37.32 -33.93
C LEU A 23 -27.69 -36.92 -33.60
N ILE A 24 -27.38 -36.72 -32.31
CA ILE A 24 -26.02 -36.36 -31.85
C ILE A 24 -25.05 -37.54 -32.06
N LEU A 25 -25.47 -38.76 -31.75
CA LEU A 25 -24.66 -39.97 -31.99
C LEU A 25 -24.37 -40.19 -33.49
N PHE A 26 -25.34 -39.93 -34.38
CA PHE A 26 -25.16 -40.05 -35.83
C PHE A 26 -24.21 -38.97 -36.40
N LEU A 27 -24.23 -37.76 -35.85
CA LEU A 27 -23.31 -36.68 -36.22
C LEU A 27 -21.87 -36.92 -35.73
N CYS A 28 -21.70 -37.51 -34.56
CA CYS A 28 -20.37 -37.93 -34.06
C CYS A 28 -19.78 -39.11 -34.85
N PHE A 29 -20.60 -40.08 -35.24
CA PHE A 29 -20.13 -41.21 -36.07
C PHE A 29 -19.76 -40.78 -37.49
N SER A 30 -20.52 -39.87 -38.11
CA SER A 30 -20.22 -39.40 -39.47
C SER A 30 -18.94 -38.55 -39.53
N SER A 31 -18.65 -37.75 -38.50
CA SER A 31 -17.41 -36.96 -38.41
C SER A 31 -16.17 -37.81 -38.13
N TYR A 32 -16.29 -38.93 -37.39
CA TYR A 32 -15.20 -39.89 -37.19
C TYR A 32 -14.80 -40.61 -38.50
N PHE A 33 -15.78 -40.98 -39.34
CA PHE A 33 -15.51 -41.63 -40.63
C PHE A 33 -15.06 -40.68 -41.75
N LEU A 34 -15.42 -39.40 -41.69
CA LEU A 34 -14.90 -38.36 -42.59
C LEU A 34 -13.43 -38.01 -42.28
N GLY A 35 -12.99 -38.13 -41.02
CA GLY A 35 -11.59 -37.93 -40.62
C GLY A 35 -10.63 -39.07 -41.02
N LEU A 36 -11.16 -40.28 -41.24
CA LEU A 36 -10.35 -41.45 -41.63
C LEU A 36 -10.10 -41.57 -43.16
N ARG A 37 -10.62 -40.64 -43.98
CA ARG A 37 -10.54 -40.72 -45.46
C ARG A 37 -9.58 -39.73 -46.11
N GLN A 38 -8.73 -39.03 -45.34
CA GLN A 38 -7.67 -38.18 -45.87
C GLN A 38 -6.28 -38.69 -45.47
N GLN A 39 -5.83 -39.74 -46.17
CA GLN A 39 -4.39 -39.99 -46.37
C GLN A 39 -4.01 -39.48 -47.77
N PRO A 40 -3.01 -38.60 -47.92
CA PRO A 40 -2.32 -38.44 -49.19
C PRO A 40 -1.16 -39.44 -49.27
N SER A 41 -1.17 -40.20 -50.35
CA SER A 41 -0.10 -41.07 -50.83
C SER A 41 1.17 -40.31 -51.21
N SER A 42 2.31 -40.82 -50.73
CA SER A 42 3.66 -40.82 -51.33
C SER A 42 3.98 -39.83 -52.47
N ALA A 43 4.82 -38.83 -52.17
CA ALA A 43 5.67 -38.16 -53.14
C ALA A 43 7.07 -37.88 -52.54
N ALA A 44 8.09 -38.25 -53.32
CA ALA A 44 9.55 -38.10 -53.21
C ALA A 44 10.19 -37.39 -52.00
N ILE A 45 11.17 -38.07 -51.40
CA ILE A 45 12.13 -37.57 -50.40
C ILE A 45 13.11 -36.58 -51.06
N PRO A 46 13.18 -35.30 -50.63
CA PRO A 46 14.36 -34.46 -50.86
C PRO A 46 15.36 -34.68 -49.72
N ARG A 47 16.63 -34.81 -50.09
CA ARG A 47 17.78 -34.88 -49.18
C ARG A 47 17.77 -33.70 -48.20
N CYS A 48 18.10 -33.96 -46.93
CA CYS A 48 18.44 -32.95 -45.95
C CYS A 48 19.61 -32.11 -46.44
N THR A 49 19.33 -30.94 -47.02
CA THR A 49 20.25 -29.80 -46.99
C THR A 49 20.04 -29.07 -45.69
N THR A 50 21.10 -28.97 -44.91
CA THR A 50 21.26 -28.13 -43.72
C THR A 50 20.54 -26.79 -43.91
N LEU A 51 19.38 -26.65 -43.25
CA LEU A 51 18.79 -25.35 -42.95
C LEU A 51 19.80 -24.62 -42.06
N GLN A 52 20.46 -23.62 -42.62
CA GLN A 52 21.16 -22.63 -41.82
C GLN A 52 20.19 -22.12 -40.77
N ASN A 53 20.56 -22.29 -39.50
CA ASN A 53 19.95 -21.58 -38.38
C ASN A 53 20.08 -20.09 -38.67
N THR A 54 19.07 -19.50 -39.32
CA THR A 54 18.83 -18.08 -39.21
C THR A 54 18.23 -17.87 -37.83
N THR A 55 19.10 -17.83 -36.82
CA THR A 55 18.79 -17.13 -35.58
C THR A 55 18.45 -15.70 -35.98
N ILE A 56 17.16 -15.41 -36.14
CA ILE A 56 16.66 -14.06 -36.01
C ILE A 56 16.75 -13.76 -34.52
N THR A 57 17.97 -13.47 -34.04
CA THR A 57 18.16 -12.61 -32.88
C THR A 57 17.61 -11.27 -33.31
N ALA A 58 16.29 -11.06 -33.15
CA ALA A 58 15.77 -9.72 -33.04
C ALA A 58 16.56 -9.08 -31.90
N ALA A 59 17.49 -8.19 -32.25
CA ALA A 59 18.35 -7.54 -31.28
C ALA A 59 17.44 -6.96 -30.19
N ALA A 60 17.60 -7.48 -28.98
CA ALA A 60 16.84 -7.05 -27.82
C ALA A 60 17.07 -5.53 -27.68
N LYS A 61 16.04 -4.72 -27.94
CA LYS A 61 16.17 -3.26 -27.88
C LYS A 61 16.03 -2.86 -26.41
N PRO A 62 17.08 -2.30 -25.78
CA PRO A 62 16.97 -1.84 -24.40
C PRO A 62 15.88 -0.78 -24.29
N PHE A 63 15.17 -0.75 -23.16
CA PHE A 63 14.26 0.37 -22.88
C PHE A 63 15.08 1.67 -22.81
N PRO A 64 14.68 2.73 -23.55
CA PRO A 64 15.38 3.99 -23.50
C PRO A 64 15.29 4.61 -22.10
N ALA A 65 16.23 5.47 -21.74
CA ALA A 65 16.09 6.30 -20.56
C ALA A 65 15.08 7.41 -20.82
N CYS A 66 14.21 7.71 -19.86
CA CYS A 66 13.39 8.92 -19.90
C CYS A 66 14.26 10.17 -19.70
N GLY A 67 13.75 11.34 -20.06
CA GLY A 67 14.40 12.61 -19.75
C GLY A 67 14.56 12.84 -18.25
N LEU A 68 15.55 13.66 -17.85
CA LEU A 68 15.85 13.95 -16.44
C LEU A 68 14.69 14.62 -15.70
N ASN A 69 13.80 15.31 -16.42
CA ASN A 69 12.55 15.86 -15.90
C ASN A 69 11.61 14.80 -15.30
N TYR A 70 11.76 13.53 -15.68
CA TYR A 70 11.00 12.42 -15.12
C TYR A 70 11.67 11.78 -13.88
N SER A 71 12.82 12.28 -13.41
CA SER A 71 13.53 11.67 -12.27
C SER A 71 12.68 11.55 -10.99
N GLU A 72 11.67 12.40 -10.83
CA GLU A 72 10.71 12.36 -9.72
C GLU A 72 9.27 12.07 -10.16
N TYR A 73 9.14 11.38 -11.30
CA TYR A 73 7.85 11.07 -11.92
C TYR A 73 6.99 10.16 -11.03
N THR A 74 5.83 10.69 -10.66
CA THR A 74 4.78 9.98 -9.92
C THR A 74 3.52 10.05 -10.77
N PRO A 75 3.28 9.05 -11.65
CA PRO A 75 2.33 9.18 -12.75
C PRO A 75 0.92 9.55 -12.28
N CYS A 76 0.45 8.90 -11.20
CA CYS A 76 -0.87 9.15 -10.66
C CYS A 76 -0.95 10.33 -9.69
N GLU A 77 0.16 10.99 -9.41
CA GLU A 77 0.24 12.17 -8.54
C GLU A 77 0.81 13.37 -9.32
N ASP A 78 0.62 13.36 -10.65
CA ASP A 78 1.15 14.38 -11.56
C ASP A 78 0.47 15.74 -11.32
N THR A 79 1.28 16.78 -11.11
CA THR A 79 0.81 18.12 -10.74
C THR A 79 0.01 18.78 -11.86
N HIS A 80 0.42 18.64 -13.12
CA HIS A 80 -0.27 19.26 -14.25
C HIS A 80 -1.64 18.62 -14.50
N ARG A 81 -1.75 17.30 -14.37
CA ARG A 81 -3.01 16.55 -14.45
C ARG A 81 -3.92 16.90 -13.28
N SER A 82 -3.36 16.86 -12.07
CA SER A 82 -4.01 17.22 -10.81
C SER A 82 -4.81 18.52 -10.91
N LEU A 83 -4.23 19.57 -11.51
CA LEU A 83 -4.86 20.89 -11.64
C LEU A 83 -6.14 20.93 -12.48
N LYS A 84 -6.46 19.87 -13.24
CA LYS A 84 -7.68 19.76 -14.05
C LYS A 84 -8.91 19.34 -13.24
N PHE A 85 -8.73 18.91 -11.99
CA PHE A 85 -9.78 18.38 -11.14
C PHE A 85 -10.27 19.40 -10.10
N SER A 86 -11.41 19.08 -9.46
CA SER A 86 -12.09 19.98 -8.53
C SER A 86 -11.20 20.39 -7.34
N ARG A 87 -11.31 21.65 -6.94
CA ARG A 87 -10.72 22.16 -5.69
C ARG A 87 -11.53 21.77 -4.45
N ASP A 88 -12.80 21.39 -4.62
CA ASP A 88 -13.64 20.92 -3.51
C ASP A 88 -12.98 19.75 -2.80
N ARG A 89 -12.94 19.80 -1.47
CA ARG A 89 -12.33 18.78 -0.60
C ARG A 89 -10.92 18.36 -1.02
N LEU A 90 -10.18 19.23 -1.71
CA LEU A 90 -8.85 18.94 -2.25
C LEU A 90 -8.82 17.74 -3.23
N ILE A 91 -9.91 17.45 -3.95
CA ILE A 91 -9.98 16.36 -4.95
C ILE A 91 -8.84 16.43 -5.97
N TYR A 92 -8.41 17.64 -6.35
CA TYR A 92 -7.26 17.83 -7.23
C TYR A 92 -5.95 17.23 -6.72
N ARG A 93 -5.81 16.97 -5.42
CA ARG A 93 -4.64 16.32 -4.81
C ARG A 93 -4.82 14.82 -4.61
N GLU A 94 -5.96 14.27 -5.01
CA GLU A 94 -6.12 12.83 -5.10
C GLU A 94 -5.26 12.25 -6.21
N ARG A 95 -5.13 10.93 -6.16
CA ARG A 95 -4.57 10.12 -7.21
C ARG A 95 -5.41 10.28 -8.50
N HIS A 96 -4.77 10.74 -9.56
CA HIS A 96 -5.31 10.84 -10.93
C HIS A 96 -4.32 10.19 -11.89
N CYS A 97 -4.58 8.95 -12.31
CA CYS A 97 -3.66 8.19 -13.15
C CYS A 97 -3.70 8.62 -14.63
N PRO A 98 -2.59 8.45 -15.36
CA PRO A 98 -2.58 8.55 -16.81
C PRO A 98 -3.42 7.45 -17.46
N GLU A 99 -3.99 7.75 -18.62
CA GLU A 99 -4.62 6.74 -19.48
C GLU A 99 -3.54 5.81 -20.08
N LYS A 100 -3.95 4.65 -20.61
CA LYS A 100 -3.01 3.64 -21.12
C LYS A 100 -2.08 4.20 -22.19
N GLU A 101 -2.60 5.04 -23.10
CA GLU A 101 -1.85 5.65 -24.20
C GLU A 101 -0.81 6.70 -23.73
N GLU A 102 -0.95 7.19 -22.51
CA GLU A 102 -0.04 8.17 -21.90
C GLU A 102 1.11 7.50 -21.12
N SER A 103 1.12 6.17 -21.06
CA SER A 103 2.11 5.40 -20.30
C SER A 103 3.50 5.48 -20.93
N LEU A 104 4.49 5.83 -20.11
CA LEU A 104 5.88 5.94 -20.55
C LEU A 104 6.52 4.56 -20.70
N LYS A 105 7.02 4.25 -21.90
CA LYS A 105 7.80 3.04 -22.19
C LYS A 105 9.31 3.32 -22.12
N CYS A 106 9.76 3.91 -21.03
CA CYS A 106 11.16 4.26 -20.78
C CYS A 106 11.53 4.09 -19.30
N ARG A 107 12.82 3.91 -19.01
CA ARG A 107 13.34 3.75 -17.65
C ARG A 107 13.53 5.12 -17.00
N ILE A 108 13.03 5.27 -15.77
CA ILE A 108 13.05 6.54 -15.05
C ILE A 108 14.44 6.79 -14.45
N PRO A 109 15.15 7.87 -14.84
CA PRO A 109 16.52 8.10 -14.38
C PRO A 109 16.59 8.44 -12.89
N ALA A 110 17.56 7.83 -12.20
CA ALA A 110 18.03 8.33 -10.92
C ALA A 110 18.77 9.67 -11.11
N PRO A 111 18.71 10.60 -10.13
CA PRO A 111 19.50 11.83 -10.17
C PRO A 111 20.99 11.55 -10.39
N PRO A 112 21.73 12.45 -11.04
CA PRO A 112 23.17 12.27 -11.23
C PRO A 112 23.89 12.06 -9.89
N GLY A 113 24.67 10.97 -9.81
CA GLY A 113 25.41 10.63 -8.60
C GLY A 113 24.56 10.08 -7.45
N TYR A 114 23.32 9.64 -7.70
CA TYR A 114 22.48 8.94 -6.71
C TYR A 114 23.28 7.83 -6.00
N ARG A 115 23.18 7.80 -4.67
CA ARG A 115 23.88 6.83 -3.82
C ARG A 115 22.87 5.91 -3.14
N ASN A 116 23.29 4.71 -2.75
CA ASN A 116 22.44 3.89 -1.88
C ASN A 116 22.19 4.60 -0.53
N PRO A 117 20.98 4.48 0.05
CA PRO A 117 20.69 5.03 1.37
C PRO A 117 21.65 4.51 2.44
N PHE A 118 21.79 5.27 3.53
CA PHE A 118 22.54 4.80 4.70
C PHE A 118 21.88 3.53 5.30
N ALA A 119 22.69 2.65 5.87
CA ALA A 119 22.17 1.48 6.59
C ALA A 119 21.29 1.91 7.78
N TRP A 120 20.19 1.20 8.02
CA TRP A 120 19.38 1.41 9.23
C TRP A 120 20.19 1.03 10.48
N PRO A 121 20.12 1.79 11.59
CA PRO A 121 19.24 2.94 11.86
C PRO A 121 19.81 4.31 11.48
N VAL A 122 21.02 4.39 10.88
CA VAL A 122 21.64 5.67 10.53
C VAL A 122 20.79 6.45 9.51
N SER A 123 20.17 5.76 8.55
CA SER A 123 19.24 6.37 7.60
C SER A 123 18.02 7.02 8.25
N ARG A 124 17.66 6.66 9.49
CA ARG A 124 16.59 7.36 10.22
C ARG A 124 16.87 8.86 10.30
N ASP A 125 18.11 9.26 10.53
CA ASP A 125 18.45 10.66 10.79
C ASP A 125 19.27 11.30 9.65
N LEU A 126 19.65 10.53 8.63
CA LEU A 126 20.49 11.00 7.52
C LEU A 126 19.97 10.53 6.15
N ALA A 127 20.02 11.42 5.16
CA ALA A 127 19.85 11.10 3.75
C ALA A 127 20.93 11.81 2.92
N TRP A 128 21.28 11.27 1.76
CA TRP A 128 22.20 11.94 0.84
C TRP A 128 21.52 13.12 0.14
N TYR A 129 22.22 14.25 0.03
CA TYR A 129 21.71 15.41 -0.71
C TYR A 129 21.43 15.05 -2.18
N VAL A 130 22.37 14.35 -2.82
CA VAL A 130 22.29 13.96 -4.23
C VAL A 130 21.10 13.06 -4.57
N ASN A 131 20.49 12.40 -3.58
CA ASN A 131 19.35 11.51 -3.80
C ASN A 131 18.02 12.27 -3.92
N VAL A 132 17.95 13.45 -3.29
CA VAL A 132 16.78 14.32 -3.26
C VAL A 132 17.29 15.77 -3.33
N PRO A 133 17.77 16.26 -4.49
CA PRO A 133 18.57 17.48 -4.60
C PRO A 133 17.75 18.79 -4.48
N HIS A 134 16.88 18.87 -3.46
CA HIS A 134 15.98 19.98 -3.18
C HIS A 134 16.36 20.66 -1.86
N LYS A 135 16.87 21.89 -1.94
CA LYS A 135 17.22 22.68 -0.74
C LYS A 135 16.05 23.48 -0.16
N HIS A 136 14.96 23.64 -0.92
CA HIS A 136 13.88 24.56 -0.56
C HIS A 136 13.29 24.28 0.83
N LEU A 137 13.00 23.02 1.14
CA LEU A 137 12.48 22.61 2.46
C LEU A 137 13.46 22.94 3.61
N THR A 138 14.78 22.89 3.37
CA THR A 138 15.80 23.25 4.38
C THR A 138 15.81 24.73 4.71
N VAL A 139 15.40 25.59 3.76
CA VAL A 139 15.29 27.03 3.98
C VAL A 139 13.98 27.35 4.67
N GLU A 140 12.86 26.84 4.15
CA GLU A 140 11.53 27.17 4.68
C GLU A 140 11.26 26.61 6.08
N LYS A 141 11.78 25.42 6.38
CA LYS A 141 11.54 24.72 7.66
C LYS A 141 12.75 24.78 8.60
N ALA A 142 13.74 25.63 8.30
CA ALA A 142 14.95 25.79 9.11
C ALA A 142 14.62 26.04 10.60
N VAL A 143 13.70 26.97 10.87
CA VAL A 143 13.29 27.35 12.24
C VAL A 143 12.59 26.21 12.98
N GLN A 144 11.96 25.29 12.26
CA GLN A 144 11.23 24.15 12.84
C GLN A 144 12.13 22.93 13.08
N ASN A 145 13.41 23.00 12.70
CA ASN A 145 14.37 21.90 12.79
C ASN A 145 13.87 20.59 12.13
N TRP A 146 13.15 20.68 11.01
CA TRP A 146 12.71 19.46 10.31
C TRP A 146 13.86 18.75 9.61
N ILE A 147 14.71 19.54 8.95
CA ILE A 147 15.78 19.09 8.08
C ILE A 147 16.89 20.14 8.08
N ARG A 148 18.14 19.70 8.09
CA ARG A 148 19.35 20.54 7.98
C ARG A 148 20.19 20.05 6.83
N TYR A 149 20.68 20.95 6.00
CA TYR A 149 21.66 20.63 4.96
C TYR A 149 23.07 20.68 5.56
N GLU A 150 23.80 19.56 5.49
CA GLU A 150 25.15 19.37 6.05
C GLU A 150 26.07 18.83 4.95
N GLY A 151 26.54 19.72 4.06
CA GLY A 151 27.49 19.40 2.99
C GLY A 151 26.94 18.39 1.98
N GLU A 152 27.28 17.12 2.12
CA GLU A 152 26.80 16.03 1.24
C GLU A 152 25.49 15.38 1.71
N THR A 153 25.00 15.76 2.90
CA THR A 153 23.88 15.07 3.55
C THR A 153 22.78 16.03 3.98
N PHE A 154 21.59 15.48 4.16
CA PHE A 154 20.53 16.06 4.98
C PHE A 154 20.48 15.35 6.33
N ARG A 155 20.37 16.13 7.41
CA ARG A 155 20.12 15.64 8.77
C ARG A 155 18.68 15.92 9.20
N PHE A 156 18.05 14.92 9.82
CA PHE A 156 16.69 14.99 10.33
C PHE A 156 16.70 14.84 11.85
N PRO A 157 16.75 15.94 12.63
CA PRO A 157 16.87 15.87 14.08
C PRO A 157 15.53 15.51 14.77
N GLY A 158 14.51 15.12 14.01
CA GLY A 158 13.18 14.79 14.53
C GLY A 158 12.38 16.02 14.96
N GLY A 159 12.78 17.24 14.61
CA GLY A 159 12.07 18.46 14.96
C GLY A 159 10.72 18.61 14.25
N GLY A 160 9.82 19.36 14.88
CA GLY A 160 8.47 19.60 14.42
C GLY A 160 7.94 20.91 15.01
N THR A 161 6.95 21.53 14.35
CA THR A 161 6.33 22.73 14.94
C THR A 161 5.67 22.43 16.29
N MET A 162 5.07 21.23 16.43
CA MET A 162 4.42 20.77 17.67
C MET A 162 5.33 19.96 18.60
N PHE A 163 6.57 19.72 18.18
CA PHE A 163 7.53 18.96 18.98
C PHE A 163 8.91 19.62 18.87
N PRO A 164 9.08 20.83 19.47
CA PRO A 164 10.31 21.61 19.40
C PRO A 164 11.50 20.90 20.06
N ASP A 165 11.24 20.05 21.06
CA ASP A 165 12.23 19.20 21.75
C ASP A 165 12.49 17.87 21.02
N GLY A 166 11.90 17.69 19.82
CA GLY A 166 12.04 16.50 18.99
C GLY A 166 10.90 15.49 19.14
N ALA A 167 10.75 14.65 18.11
CA ALA A 167 9.69 13.65 18.02
C ALA A 167 9.73 12.62 19.15
N ASP A 168 10.92 12.25 19.65
CA ASP A 168 11.06 11.28 20.75
C ASP A 168 10.41 11.80 22.05
N ALA A 169 10.74 13.05 22.43
CA ALA A 169 10.17 13.70 23.62
C ALA A 169 8.64 13.88 23.51
N TYR A 170 8.15 14.18 22.30
CA TYR A 170 6.73 14.26 22.02
C TYR A 170 6.02 12.91 22.15
N ILE A 171 6.60 11.84 21.62
CA ILE A 171 6.10 10.47 21.79
C ILE A 171 6.12 10.08 23.28
N ASP A 172 7.14 10.47 24.03
CA ASP A 172 7.20 10.23 25.48
C ASP A 172 6.10 10.98 26.24
N ASN A 173 5.76 12.20 25.81
CA ASN A 173 4.62 12.93 26.37
C ASN A 173 3.30 12.22 26.08
N ILE A 174 3.09 11.72 24.85
CA ILE A 174 1.94 10.86 24.54
C ILE A 174 1.95 9.60 25.43
N GLY A 175 3.11 9.00 25.64
CA GLY A 175 3.31 7.81 26.48
C GLY A 175 3.01 8.00 27.97
N LYS A 176 2.95 9.25 28.46
CA LYS A 176 2.47 9.58 29.80
C LYS A 176 0.94 9.61 29.88
N LEU A 177 0.27 9.83 28.75
CA LEU A 177 -1.17 10.00 28.63
C LEU A 177 -1.88 8.69 28.27
N ILE A 178 -1.26 7.87 27.41
CA ILE A 178 -1.73 6.54 27.01
C ILE A 178 -0.56 5.55 26.99
N ASN A 179 -0.85 4.26 27.16
CA ASN A 179 0.21 3.25 27.20
C ASN A 179 0.71 2.91 25.79
N LEU A 180 1.95 3.27 25.49
CA LEU A 180 2.64 2.94 24.24
C LEU A 180 3.59 1.74 24.35
N LYS A 181 3.67 1.07 25.51
CA LYS A 181 4.73 0.09 25.83
C LYS A 181 4.23 -1.33 26.08
N ASP A 182 2.93 -1.53 26.27
CA ASP A 182 2.37 -2.86 26.58
C ASP A 182 2.01 -3.70 25.34
N GLY A 183 2.37 -3.25 24.15
CA GLY A 183 2.09 -3.93 22.88
C GLY A 183 0.61 -3.90 22.46
N SER A 184 -0.25 -3.14 23.14
CA SER A 184 -1.65 -2.97 22.74
C SER A 184 -1.82 -2.08 21.50
N ILE A 185 -0.89 -1.14 21.30
CA ILE A 185 -0.78 -0.30 20.11
C ILE A 185 0.38 -0.85 19.29
N ARG A 186 0.11 -1.27 18.06
CA ARG A 186 1.11 -1.80 17.12
C ARG A 186 1.09 -1.08 15.79
N THR A 187 -0.09 -0.80 15.23
CA THR A 187 -0.24 -0.11 13.94
C THR A 187 -0.76 1.30 14.13
N ALA A 188 -0.09 2.28 13.51
CA ALA A 188 -0.51 3.67 13.53
C ALA A 188 -0.66 4.26 12.12
N ILE A 189 -1.51 5.27 11.98
CA ILE A 189 -1.64 6.07 10.76
C ILE A 189 -1.35 7.55 11.05
N ASP A 190 -0.48 8.17 10.25
CA ASP A 190 -0.05 9.56 10.42
C ASP A 190 -0.46 10.40 9.21
N THR A 191 -1.41 11.33 9.42
CA THR A 191 -1.95 12.17 8.36
C THR A 191 -1.21 13.51 8.32
N GLY A 192 -0.65 13.90 7.17
CA GLY A 192 0.13 15.12 7.05
C GLY A 192 1.51 15.00 7.70
N CYS A 193 2.16 13.85 7.49
CA CYS A 193 3.36 13.42 8.21
C CYS A 193 4.62 14.27 8.02
N GLY A 194 4.62 15.24 7.10
CA GLY A 194 5.83 15.98 6.71
C GLY A 194 6.91 15.01 6.25
N VAL A 195 8.10 15.11 6.86
CA VAL A 195 9.24 14.20 6.59
C VAL A 195 9.18 12.86 7.34
N GLY A 196 8.04 12.53 7.97
CA GLY A 196 7.80 11.23 8.63
C GLY A 196 8.48 11.07 9.99
N SER A 197 8.86 12.15 10.68
CA SER A 197 9.61 12.09 11.95
C SER A 197 8.87 11.35 13.06
N TRP A 198 7.55 11.55 13.20
CA TRP A 198 6.78 10.87 14.24
C TRP A 198 6.79 9.34 14.04
N GLY A 199 6.46 8.89 12.83
CA GLY A 199 6.52 7.47 12.47
C GLY A 199 7.93 6.87 12.59
N ALA A 200 8.96 7.63 12.23
CA ALA A 200 10.35 7.19 12.31
C ALA A 200 10.81 6.89 13.75
N TYR A 201 10.38 7.71 14.72
CA TYR A 201 10.76 7.57 16.12
C TYR A 201 9.87 6.55 16.86
N LEU A 202 8.61 6.37 16.44
CA LEU A 202 7.72 5.34 16.98
C LEU A 202 8.21 3.91 16.75
N LEU A 203 9.03 3.67 15.73
CA LEU A 203 9.62 2.35 15.47
C LEU A 203 10.39 1.81 16.68
N SER A 204 11.00 2.68 17.50
CA SER A 204 11.70 2.28 18.72
C SER A 204 10.77 1.87 19.88
N ARG A 205 9.46 2.07 19.72
CA ARG A 205 8.39 1.61 20.63
C ARG A 205 7.63 0.41 20.05
N ASP A 206 8.19 -0.24 19.02
CA ASP A 206 7.52 -1.32 18.27
C ASP A 206 6.15 -0.90 17.70
N ILE A 207 5.99 0.37 17.36
CA ILE A 207 4.79 0.89 16.69
C ILE A 207 5.16 1.23 15.25
N ILE A 208 4.61 0.45 14.31
CA ILE A 208 4.81 0.68 12.89
C ILE A 208 3.74 1.63 12.37
N THR A 209 4.18 2.69 11.69
CA THR A 209 3.31 3.79 11.26
C THR A 209 3.23 3.85 9.75
N MET A 210 2.02 3.89 9.21
CA MET A 210 1.79 4.26 7.83
C MET A 210 1.61 5.77 7.74
N SER A 211 2.62 6.45 7.22
CA SER A 211 2.64 7.92 7.09
C SER A 211 2.13 8.33 5.71
N PHE A 212 1.30 9.36 5.60
CA PHE A 212 0.96 9.90 4.29
C PHE A 212 0.79 11.41 4.27
N ALA A 213 1.11 11.98 3.12
CA ALA A 213 0.88 13.38 2.80
C ALA A 213 0.68 13.53 1.28
N PRO A 214 -0.04 14.56 0.82
CA PRO A 214 -0.15 14.81 -0.61
C PRO A 214 1.21 15.14 -1.20
N ARG A 215 1.37 14.98 -2.53
CA ARG A 215 2.56 15.48 -3.23
C ARG A 215 2.66 16.98 -2.96
N ASP A 216 3.77 17.38 -2.33
CA ASP A 216 3.92 18.72 -1.80
C ASP A 216 4.49 19.69 -2.85
N THR A 217 4.17 20.98 -2.68
CA THR A 217 4.72 22.06 -3.51
C THR A 217 6.19 22.33 -3.24
N HIS A 218 6.71 21.86 -2.10
CA HIS A 218 8.09 22.04 -1.68
C HIS A 218 9.01 20.93 -2.18
N GLU A 219 8.47 19.99 -2.98
CA GLU A 219 9.13 18.86 -3.60
C GLU A 219 9.93 18.01 -2.58
N ALA A 220 9.31 16.94 -2.04
CA ALA A 220 9.95 15.72 -1.50
C ALA A 220 9.64 15.32 -0.03
N GLN A 221 8.63 15.85 0.66
CA GLN A 221 8.35 15.47 2.06
C GLN A 221 8.25 13.94 2.28
N VAL A 222 7.36 13.27 1.55
CA VAL A 222 7.20 11.81 1.61
C VAL A 222 8.43 11.09 1.08
N GLN A 223 9.08 11.61 0.03
CA GLN A 223 10.31 11.05 -0.53
C GLN A 223 11.46 11.05 0.50
N PHE A 224 11.60 12.08 1.33
CA PHE A 224 12.56 12.09 2.43
C PHE A 224 12.28 10.99 3.46
N ALA A 225 11.01 10.76 3.82
CA ALA A 225 10.65 9.67 4.71
C ALA A 225 11.06 8.31 4.11
N LEU A 226 10.75 8.09 2.83
CA LEU A 226 11.09 6.86 2.10
C LEU A 226 12.60 6.66 1.97
N GLU A 227 13.35 7.72 1.68
CA GLU A 227 14.82 7.71 1.58
C GLU A 227 15.51 7.39 2.91
N ARG A 228 14.88 7.79 4.03
CA ARG A 228 15.32 7.48 5.40
C ARG A 228 14.93 6.08 5.89
N GLY A 229 14.16 5.34 5.08
CA GLY A 229 13.69 4.01 5.44
C GLY A 229 12.48 3.98 6.36
N VAL A 230 11.62 5.00 6.29
CA VAL A 230 10.38 5.17 7.07
C VAL A 230 9.17 4.84 6.18
N PRO A 231 8.20 4.02 6.65
CA PRO A 231 7.03 3.70 5.84
C PRO A 231 6.17 4.95 5.56
N ALA A 232 5.96 5.23 4.27
CA ALA A 232 5.13 6.33 3.84
C ALA A 232 4.51 6.10 2.44
N LEU A 233 3.44 6.83 2.13
CA LEU A 233 2.81 6.89 0.81
C LEU A 233 2.41 8.33 0.47
N ILE A 234 2.29 8.61 -0.83
CA ILE A 234 1.61 9.82 -1.29
C ILE A 234 0.11 9.57 -1.15
N GLY A 235 -0.61 10.49 -0.52
CA GLY A 235 -2.04 10.37 -0.36
C GLY A 235 -2.68 11.55 0.36
N ILE A 236 -4.00 11.63 0.31
CA ILE A 236 -4.76 12.70 0.94
C ILE A 236 -6.13 12.20 1.39
N LEU A 237 -6.67 12.82 2.45
CA LEU A 237 -8.08 12.70 2.80
C LEU A 237 -8.89 13.74 1.98
N ALA A 238 -9.71 13.27 1.04
CA ALA A 238 -10.47 14.13 0.13
C ALA A 238 -11.90 13.61 -0.14
N SER A 239 -12.11 12.83 -1.20
CA SER A 239 -13.39 12.23 -1.59
C SER A 239 -13.37 10.70 -1.55
N LYS A 240 -12.21 10.07 -1.76
CA LYS A 240 -12.03 8.61 -1.70
C LYS A 240 -11.60 8.11 -0.32
N ARG A 241 -12.02 6.89 0.04
CA ARG A 241 -11.53 6.16 1.23
C ARG A 241 -10.01 5.97 1.13
N LEU A 242 -9.33 6.03 2.27
CA LEU A 242 -7.93 5.62 2.37
C LEU A 242 -7.82 4.14 2.01
N PRO A 243 -6.74 3.69 1.32
CA PRO A 243 -6.62 2.34 0.76
C PRO A 243 -6.27 1.28 1.82
N TYR A 244 -6.94 1.35 2.96
CA TYR A 244 -6.81 0.48 4.11
C TYR A 244 -8.18 -0.16 4.44
N PRO A 245 -8.20 -1.38 4.99
CA PRO A 245 -9.42 -2.03 5.43
C PRO A 245 -9.98 -1.29 6.65
N SER A 246 -11.23 -1.60 7.02
CA SER A 246 -11.77 -1.10 8.28
C SER A 246 -11.03 -1.72 9.47
N ASN A 247 -10.99 -0.99 10.59
CA ASN A 247 -10.33 -1.42 11.81
C ASN A 247 -8.89 -1.89 11.56
N ALA A 248 -8.09 -1.13 10.80
CA ALA A 248 -6.70 -1.43 10.47
C ALA A 248 -5.72 -0.98 11.57
N PHE A 249 -5.94 0.23 12.12
CA PHE A 249 -4.99 0.92 12.99
C PHE A 249 -5.42 0.94 14.45
N ASP A 250 -4.46 0.82 15.37
CA ASP A 250 -4.69 0.99 16.81
C ASP A 250 -4.65 2.48 17.22
N MET A 251 -3.95 3.30 16.43
CA MET A 251 -3.76 4.73 16.69
C MET A 251 -3.77 5.56 15.40
N ALA A 252 -4.41 6.72 15.42
CA ALA A 252 -4.39 7.71 14.34
C ALA A 252 -3.85 9.04 14.87
N HIS A 253 -3.01 9.70 14.10
CA HIS A 253 -2.32 10.93 14.51
C HIS A 253 -2.41 12.01 13.43
N CYS A 254 -2.59 13.24 13.89
CA CYS A 254 -2.40 14.45 13.11
C CYS A 254 -1.73 15.52 13.98
N SER A 255 -0.63 16.08 13.50
CA SER A 255 0.01 17.26 14.08
C SER A 255 0.01 18.39 13.05
N ARG A 256 -0.85 19.41 13.23
CA ARG A 256 -1.04 20.54 12.28
C ARG A 256 -1.26 20.10 10.83
N CYS A 257 -2.01 19.03 10.60
CA CYS A 257 -2.23 18.47 9.26
C CYS A 257 -3.12 19.33 8.33
N LEU A 258 -3.71 20.43 8.83
CA LEU A 258 -4.59 21.34 8.08
C LEU A 258 -5.85 20.67 7.49
N ILE A 259 -6.23 19.51 8.02
CA ILE A 259 -7.46 18.83 7.63
C ILE A 259 -8.64 19.50 8.35
N PRO A 260 -9.67 19.96 7.63
CA PRO A 260 -10.82 20.59 8.24
C PRO A 260 -11.77 19.52 8.81
N TRP A 261 -11.38 18.91 9.93
CA TRP A 261 -12.00 17.73 10.54
C TRP A 261 -13.51 17.83 10.78
N SER A 262 -14.03 19.04 11.02
CA SER A 262 -15.45 19.28 11.27
C SER A 262 -16.28 19.65 10.03
N GLN A 263 -15.64 19.92 8.90
CA GLN A 263 -16.33 20.29 7.65
C GLN A 263 -16.90 19.06 6.95
N TYR A 264 -17.76 19.30 5.96
CA TYR A 264 -18.37 18.25 5.12
C TYR A 264 -19.02 17.14 5.97
N GLU A 265 -19.79 17.55 6.97
CA GLU A 265 -20.48 16.63 7.90
C GLU A 265 -19.52 15.72 8.70
N GLY A 266 -18.26 16.13 8.86
CA GLY A 266 -17.25 15.37 9.60
C GLY A 266 -16.69 14.17 8.84
N ILE A 267 -16.85 14.12 7.51
CA ILE A 267 -16.50 12.97 6.67
C ILE A 267 -15.05 12.49 6.85
N PHE A 268 -14.10 13.38 7.12
CA PHE A 268 -12.71 13.00 7.35
C PHE A 268 -12.52 12.25 8.67
N LEU A 269 -13.21 12.66 9.74
CA LEU A 269 -13.21 11.93 11.00
C LEU A 269 -14.00 10.61 10.89
N VAL A 270 -15.02 10.56 10.05
CA VAL A 270 -15.72 9.31 9.72
C VAL A 270 -14.78 8.30 9.06
N GLU A 271 -13.92 8.75 8.16
CA GLU A 271 -12.93 7.88 7.52
C GLU A 271 -11.86 7.41 8.51
N VAL A 272 -11.40 8.29 9.40
CA VAL A 272 -10.53 7.88 10.53
C VAL A 272 -11.25 6.86 11.40
N ASP A 273 -12.54 7.05 11.71
CA ASP A 273 -13.33 6.07 12.45
C ASP A 273 -13.39 4.72 11.73
N ARG A 274 -13.60 4.69 10.42
CA ARG A 274 -13.62 3.43 9.65
C ARG A 274 -12.32 2.64 9.82
N VAL A 275 -11.17 3.29 9.67
CA VAL A 275 -9.86 2.61 9.70
C VAL A 275 -9.32 2.39 11.12
N LEU A 276 -9.82 3.12 12.12
CA LEU A 276 -9.40 2.97 13.51
C LEU A 276 -10.12 1.79 14.18
N ARG A 277 -9.40 0.96 14.93
CA ARG A 277 -9.96 -0.19 15.63
C ARG A 277 -10.87 0.23 16.79
N PRO A 278 -11.83 -0.61 17.21
CA PRO A 278 -12.63 -0.33 18.40
C PRO A 278 -11.73 -0.20 19.64
N GLY A 279 -11.87 0.89 20.38
CA GLY A 279 -10.96 1.25 21.48
C GLY A 279 -9.67 1.95 21.08
N GLY A 280 -9.41 2.13 19.78
CA GLY A 280 -8.25 2.84 19.27
C GLY A 280 -8.26 4.34 19.59
N TYR A 281 -7.08 4.96 19.48
CA TYR A 281 -6.86 6.35 19.87
C TYR A 281 -6.73 7.27 18.66
N TRP A 282 -7.33 8.45 18.73
CA TRP A 282 -7.05 9.55 17.80
C TRP A 282 -6.37 10.69 18.54
N ILE A 283 -5.22 11.11 18.04
CA ILE A 283 -4.39 12.15 18.60
C ILE A 283 -4.39 13.34 17.65
N LEU A 284 -4.84 14.49 18.13
CA LEU A 284 -4.74 15.76 17.43
C LEU A 284 -3.81 16.70 18.19
N SER A 285 -2.83 17.26 17.49
CA SER A 285 -1.89 18.23 18.04
C SER A 285 -1.77 19.50 17.18
N GLY A 286 -1.66 20.64 17.85
CA GLY A 286 -1.66 21.96 17.23
C GLY A 286 -3.06 22.54 17.06
N PRO A 287 -3.24 23.60 16.24
CA PRO A 287 -4.51 24.29 16.15
C PRO A 287 -5.66 23.32 15.83
N PRO A 288 -6.80 23.40 16.54
CA PRO A 288 -7.12 24.41 17.55
C PRO A 288 -6.72 24.04 18.99
N ILE A 289 -6.14 22.87 19.26
CA ILE A 289 -5.80 22.41 20.62
C ILE A 289 -4.83 23.36 21.29
N ASN A 290 -5.08 23.75 22.55
CA ASN A 290 -4.31 24.74 23.30
C ASN A 290 -4.36 26.18 22.74
N TRP A 291 -5.39 26.53 21.97
CA TRP A 291 -5.54 27.87 21.38
C TRP A 291 -5.47 29.01 22.40
N LYS A 292 -5.92 28.79 23.64
CA LYS A 292 -5.89 29.82 24.71
C LYS A 292 -4.49 30.37 24.94
N LYS A 293 -3.47 29.53 24.78
CA LYS A 293 -2.05 29.90 24.92
C LYS A 293 -1.46 30.44 23.62
N HIS A 294 -1.84 29.87 22.48
CA HIS A 294 -1.10 30.07 21.22
C HIS A 294 -1.77 30.96 20.18
N TRP A 295 -3.03 31.39 20.37
CA TRP A 295 -3.81 32.12 19.35
C TRP A 295 -3.06 33.28 18.67
N LYS A 296 -2.29 34.08 19.44
CA LYS A 296 -1.48 35.19 18.89
C LYS A 296 -0.42 34.72 17.91
N GLY A 297 0.27 33.62 18.22
CA GLY A 297 1.34 33.07 17.37
C GLY A 297 0.83 32.30 16.16
N TRP A 298 -0.49 32.07 16.06
CA TRP A 298 -1.12 31.46 14.90
C TRP A 298 -1.83 32.47 14.00
N GLU A 299 -1.76 33.77 14.34
CA GLU A 299 -2.41 34.85 13.59
C GLU A 299 -3.92 34.60 13.40
N ARG A 300 -4.55 34.04 14.43
CA ARG A 300 -5.97 33.66 14.44
C ARG A 300 -6.67 34.20 15.68
N THR A 301 -7.97 34.43 15.58
CA THR A 301 -8.80 34.94 16.67
C THR A 301 -9.12 33.83 17.68
N LYS A 302 -9.41 34.22 18.93
CA LYS A 302 -9.83 33.26 19.96
C LYS A 302 -11.16 32.62 19.59
N GLU A 303 -12.05 33.41 19.02
CA GLU A 303 -13.41 33.01 18.64
C GLU A 303 -13.37 31.97 17.52
N ASP A 304 -12.51 32.14 16.51
CA ASP A 304 -12.39 31.18 15.43
C ASP A 304 -11.79 29.84 15.91
N LEU A 305 -10.74 29.86 16.74
CA LEU A 305 -10.08 28.66 17.24
C LEU A 305 -10.98 27.89 18.20
N ASN A 306 -11.67 28.61 19.10
CA ASN A 306 -12.65 28.01 19.99
C ASN A 306 -13.80 27.38 19.19
N SER A 307 -14.31 28.06 18.16
CA SER A 307 -15.37 27.53 17.30
C SER A 307 -14.93 26.28 16.54
N GLU A 308 -13.71 26.28 16.02
CA GLU A 308 -13.12 25.11 15.36
C GLU A 308 -12.97 23.92 16.32
N GLN A 309 -12.43 24.13 17.52
CA GLN A 309 -12.30 23.06 18.52
C GLN A 309 -13.67 22.49 18.90
N LEU A 310 -14.65 23.36 19.20
CA LEU A 310 -16.01 22.92 19.54
C LEU A 310 -16.68 22.14 18.39
N ALA A 311 -16.42 22.53 17.14
CA ALA A 311 -16.94 21.82 15.98
C ALA A 311 -16.31 20.43 15.84
N ILE A 312 -15.00 20.29 16.04
CA ILE A 312 -14.29 19.00 16.04
C ILE A 312 -14.83 18.09 17.16
N GLU A 313 -14.95 18.63 18.38
CA GLU A 313 -15.47 17.88 19.53
C GLU A 313 -16.93 17.44 19.31
N LYS A 314 -17.74 18.26 18.64
CA LYS A 314 -19.11 17.89 18.26
C LYS A 314 -19.13 16.71 17.28
N VAL A 315 -18.25 16.69 16.28
CA VAL A 315 -18.15 15.56 15.35
C VAL A 315 -17.68 14.31 16.08
N ALA A 316 -16.62 14.38 16.88
CA ALA A 316 -16.14 13.24 17.67
C ALA A 316 -17.24 12.67 18.58
N LYS A 317 -18.01 13.53 19.24
CA LYS A 317 -19.18 13.12 20.05
C LYS A 317 -20.27 12.45 19.21
N SER A 318 -20.51 12.89 17.98
CA SER A 318 -21.50 12.27 17.07
C SER A 318 -21.07 10.87 16.59
N LEU A 319 -19.76 10.60 16.58
CA LEU A 319 -19.16 9.28 16.36
C LEU A 319 -19.09 8.44 17.64
N CYS A 320 -19.64 8.95 18.76
CA CYS A 320 -19.61 8.30 20.07
C CYS A 320 -18.20 8.15 20.68
N TRP A 321 -17.25 8.97 20.22
CA TRP A 321 -15.90 8.99 20.79
C TRP A 321 -15.88 9.72 22.12
N THR A 322 -14.97 9.31 22.99
CA THR A 322 -14.74 9.95 24.30
C THR A 322 -13.42 10.71 24.26
N LYS A 323 -13.43 11.98 24.64
CA LYS A 323 -12.19 12.73 24.86
C LYS A 323 -11.57 12.26 26.18
N LEU A 324 -10.39 11.66 26.11
CA LEU A 324 -9.71 11.12 27.29
C LEU A 324 -8.93 12.19 28.03
N VAL A 325 -8.18 12.99 27.27
CA VAL A 325 -7.29 14.01 27.83
C VAL A 325 -7.03 15.11 26.81
N GLU A 326 -6.83 16.32 27.33
CA GLU A 326 -6.17 17.43 26.65
C GLU A 326 -5.09 17.93 27.60
N ASP A 327 -3.82 17.78 27.21
CA ASP A 327 -2.68 18.24 27.99
C ASP A 327 -1.71 18.99 27.07
N GLY A 328 -1.48 20.27 27.41
CA GLY A 328 -0.76 21.19 26.54
C GLY A 328 -1.30 21.15 25.12
N ASP A 329 -0.40 20.89 24.17
CA ASP A 329 -0.67 20.88 22.74
C ASP A 329 -1.24 19.55 22.20
N ILE A 330 -1.60 18.61 23.07
CA ILE A 330 -2.04 17.26 22.71
C ILE A 330 -3.45 17.04 23.23
N ALA A 331 -4.36 16.61 22.35
CA ALA A 331 -5.65 16.06 22.75
C ALA A 331 -5.84 14.65 22.20
N ILE A 332 -6.36 13.76 23.05
CA ILE A 332 -6.55 12.34 22.74
C ILE A 332 -8.02 11.98 22.91
N TRP A 333 -8.60 11.41 21.85
CA TRP A 333 -9.92 10.78 21.86
C TRP A 333 -9.79 9.27 21.72
N GLN A 334 -10.79 8.55 22.20
CA GLN A 334 -10.89 7.12 22.05
C GLN A 334 -12.19 6.74 21.35
N LYS A 335 -12.06 5.94 20.29
CA LYS A 335 -13.19 5.29 19.61
C LYS A 335 -13.85 4.28 20.56
N PRO A 336 -15.18 4.17 20.61
CA PRO A 336 -15.82 3.19 21.48
C PRO A 336 -15.44 1.75 21.10
N ILE A 337 -15.37 0.87 22.10
CA ILE A 337 -15.04 -0.55 21.88
C ILE A 337 -16.16 -1.33 21.18
N ASN A 338 -17.38 -0.80 21.14
CA ASN A 338 -18.53 -1.35 20.42
C ASN A 338 -19.62 -0.27 20.24
N HIS A 339 -20.69 -0.58 19.50
CA HIS A 339 -21.77 0.37 19.22
C HIS A 339 -23.03 0.22 20.09
N LEU A 340 -23.06 -0.62 21.12
CA LEU A 340 -24.29 -0.83 21.92
C LEU A 340 -24.84 0.48 22.51
N ASN A 341 -24.02 1.21 23.26
CA ASN A 341 -24.42 2.49 23.85
C ASN A 341 -24.59 3.59 22.79
N CYS A 342 -23.78 3.53 21.73
CA CYS A 342 -23.85 4.49 20.63
C CYS A 342 -25.19 4.42 19.89
N LYS A 343 -25.69 3.22 19.60
CA LYS A 343 -26.99 2.98 18.95
C LYS A 343 -28.17 3.49 19.79
N VAL A 344 -28.13 3.31 21.11
CA VAL A 344 -29.18 3.82 22.02
C VAL A 344 -29.21 5.35 22.01
N ASN A 345 -28.04 5.99 22.21
CA ASN A 345 -27.94 7.45 22.25
C ASN A 345 -28.33 8.10 20.92
N ARG A 346 -28.05 7.44 19.79
CA ARG A 346 -28.42 7.91 18.45
C ARG A 346 -29.92 8.03 18.21
N LYS A 347 -30.77 7.31 18.96
CA LYS A 347 -32.23 7.51 18.90
C LYS A 347 -32.67 8.86 19.49
N ILE A 348 -31.80 9.49 20.27
CA ILE A 348 -32.08 10.71 21.04
C ILE A 348 -31.41 11.94 20.39
N THR A 349 -30.34 11.74 19.61
CA THR A 349 -29.50 12.81 19.05
C THR A 349 -29.48 12.82 17.51
N LYS A 350 -29.35 14.00 16.89
CA LYS A 350 -29.12 14.18 15.45
C LYS A 350 -27.67 13.81 15.05
N ASN A 351 -27.33 12.54 15.12
CA ASN A 351 -26.03 11.98 14.71
C ASN A 351 -26.06 11.49 13.25
N PRO A 352 -24.91 11.35 12.56
CA PRO A 352 -24.89 10.78 11.22
C PRO A 352 -25.47 9.35 11.23
N PRO A 353 -26.22 8.94 10.19
CA PRO A 353 -26.79 7.61 10.13
C PRO A 353 -25.69 6.54 10.11
N PHE A 354 -26.06 5.28 10.34
CA PHE A 354 -25.17 4.18 9.99
C PHE A 354 -25.12 4.01 8.48
N CYS A 355 -23.97 3.58 7.95
CA CYS A 355 -23.83 3.31 6.53
C CYS A 355 -24.74 2.15 6.10
N ASN A 356 -25.26 2.22 4.88
CA ASN A 356 -25.93 1.08 4.25
C ASN A 356 -24.96 -0.09 4.10
N SER A 357 -25.48 -1.29 3.81
CA SER A 357 -24.73 -2.55 3.72
C SER A 357 -23.67 -2.55 2.59
N GLN A 358 -22.58 -1.84 2.79
CA GLN A 358 -21.36 -1.87 2.00
C GLN A 358 -20.27 -2.59 2.79
N ASP A 359 -19.42 -3.32 2.09
CA ASP A 359 -18.21 -3.89 2.67
C ASP A 359 -17.32 -2.75 3.24
N PRO A 360 -17.06 -2.73 4.55
CA PRO A 360 -16.24 -1.68 5.18
C PRO A 360 -14.75 -1.83 4.87
N ASP A 361 -14.29 -3.01 4.42
CA ASP A 361 -12.90 -3.28 4.06
C ASP A 361 -12.60 -2.88 2.61
N ARG A 362 -13.62 -2.72 1.76
CA ARG A 362 -13.47 -2.19 0.39
C ARG A 362 -13.14 -0.69 0.43
N ALA A 363 -11.98 -0.33 -0.13
CA ALA A 363 -11.50 1.05 -0.12
C ALA A 363 -11.00 1.57 -1.47
N TRP A 364 -10.43 0.73 -2.34
CA TRP A 364 -9.88 1.18 -3.63
C TRP A 364 -10.94 1.89 -4.48
N TYR A 365 -10.67 3.14 -4.88
CA TYR A 365 -11.57 4.08 -5.56
C TYR A 365 -12.98 4.22 -4.98
N THR A 366 -13.19 3.82 -3.72
CA THR A 366 -14.49 3.85 -3.06
C THR A 366 -14.73 5.24 -2.47
N ASP A 367 -15.88 5.84 -2.76
CA ASP A 367 -16.23 7.15 -2.20
C ASP A 367 -16.43 7.08 -0.69
N MET A 368 -15.92 8.09 0.02
CA MET A 368 -16.28 8.31 1.41
C MET A 368 -17.75 8.71 1.53
N GLN A 369 -18.35 8.33 2.66
CA GLN A 369 -19.73 8.63 2.97
C GLN A 369 -19.80 9.21 4.38
N ALA A 370 -20.64 10.24 4.59
CA ALA A 370 -20.86 10.85 5.90
C ALA A 370 -21.80 9.98 6.78
N CYS A 371 -21.43 8.72 7.00
CA CYS A 371 -22.17 7.75 7.79
C CYS A 371 -21.23 6.93 8.67
N LEU A 372 -21.72 6.44 9.81
CA LEU A 372 -20.91 5.61 10.71
C LEU A 372 -20.84 4.17 10.18
N THR A 373 -19.63 3.64 10.03
CA THR A 373 -19.41 2.26 9.62
C THR A 373 -19.90 1.30 10.71
N HIS A 374 -20.54 0.18 10.34
CA HIS A 374 -20.96 -0.81 11.32
C HIS A 374 -19.75 -1.51 11.95
N LEU A 375 -19.70 -1.53 13.29
CA LEU A 375 -18.86 -2.47 14.02
C LEU A 375 -19.60 -3.81 14.17
N PRO A 376 -18.88 -4.94 14.25
CA PRO A 376 -19.50 -6.23 14.50
C PRO A 376 -20.37 -6.21 15.77
N GLU A 377 -21.51 -6.89 15.72
CA GLU A 377 -22.41 -6.99 16.88
C GLU A 377 -21.72 -7.69 18.05
N VAL A 378 -22.10 -7.27 19.26
CA VAL A 378 -21.60 -7.80 20.54
C VAL A 378 -22.75 -8.11 21.48
N SER A 379 -22.54 -9.04 22.40
CA SER A 379 -23.55 -9.49 23.35
C SER A 379 -23.73 -8.56 24.55
N ASN A 380 -22.66 -7.84 24.94
CA ASN A 380 -22.65 -6.99 26.13
C ASN A 380 -21.73 -5.77 25.95
N SER A 381 -21.91 -4.76 26.80
CA SER A 381 -21.22 -3.46 26.67
C SER A 381 -19.72 -3.49 26.92
N LYS A 382 -19.19 -4.55 27.55
CA LYS A 382 -17.75 -4.71 27.85
C LYS A 382 -16.98 -5.45 26.75
N GLU A 383 -17.68 -6.06 25.80
CA GLU A 383 -17.10 -6.83 24.72
C GLU A 383 -16.54 -5.89 23.63
N ILE A 384 -15.35 -6.21 23.11
CA ILE A 384 -14.73 -5.47 22.02
C ILE A 384 -15.30 -6.01 20.71
N ALA A 385 -15.93 -5.15 19.92
CA ALA A 385 -16.45 -5.52 18.61
C ALA A 385 -15.31 -5.99 17.71
N GLY A 386 -15.49 -7.14 17.06
CA GLY A 386 -14.40 -7.75 16.29
C GLY A 386 -13.50 -8.67 17.10
N GLY A 387 -13.64 -8.71 18.43
CA GLY A 387 -12.80 -9.51 19.33
C GLY A 387 -11.53 -8.76 19.75
N LYS A 388 -10.98 -9.15 20.91
CA LYS A 388 -9.75 -8.58 21.45
C LYS A 388 -8.55 -9.17 20.72
N LEU A 389 -7.62 -8.32 20.25
CA LEU A 389 -6.36 -8.76 19.68
C LEU A 389 -5.34 -9.12 20.76
N ALA A 390 -4.46 -10.07 20.45
CA ALA A 390 -3.26 -10.29 21.24
C ALA A 390 -2.37 -9.04 21.20
N ARG A 391 -1.53 -8.87 22.22
CA ARG A 391 -0.53 -7.80 22.28
C ARG A 391 0.66 -8.17 21.39
N TRP A 392 1.42 -7.16 20.97
CA TRP A 392 2.71 -7.38 20.32
C TRP A 392 3.73 -7.93 21.34
N PRO A 393 4.56 -8.94 20.99
CA PRO A 393 4.73 -9.55 19.67
C PRO A 393 3.82 -10.75 19.35
N GLU A 394 3.07 -11.29 20.32
CA GLU A 394 2.24 -12.49 20.13
C GLU A 394 1.21 -12.33 18.99
N ARG A 395 0.72 -11.10 18.79
CA ARG A 395 -0.21 -10.70 17.73
C ARG A 395 0.20 -11.17 16.34
N LEU A 396 1.49 -11.26 16.04
CA LEU A 396 1.98 -11.63 14.71
C LEU A 396 1.52 -13.02 14.25
N ASN A 397 1.45 -13.96 15.19
CA ASN A 397 1.16 -15.37 14.95
C ASN A 397 -0.16 -15.82 15.59
N ALA A 398 -0.84 -14.95 16.34
CA ALA A 398 -2.16 -15.22 16.86
C ALA A 398 -3.17 -15.28 15.72
N ILE A 399 -4.09 -16.25 15.76
CA ILE A 399 -5.13 -16.40 14.75
C ILE A 399 -6.02 -15.14 14.77
N PRO A 400 -6.12 -14.41 13.64
CA PRO A 400 -7.00 -13.24 13.51
C PRO A 400 -8.45 -13.58 13.79
N GLN A 401 -9.13 -12.72 14.56
CA GLN A 401 -10.55 -12.91 14.89
C GLN A 401 -11.46 -12.93 13.64
N ARG A 402 -11.10 -12.22 12.57
CA ARG A 402 -11.82 -12.27 11.30
C ARG A 402 -11.75 -13.64 10.60
N ILE A 403 -10.71 -14.43 10.88
CA ILE A 403 -10.57 -15.81 10.39
C ILE A 403 -11.42 -16.74 11.26
N SER A 404 -11.26 -16.69 12.59
CA SER A 404 -12.04 -17.54 13.52
C SER A 404 -13.55 -17.32 13.42
N ARG A 405 -14.00 -16.11 13.03
CA ARG A 405 -15.42 -15.78 12.79
C ARG A 405 -15.91 -16.12 11.39
N GLY A 406 -15.04 -16.57 10.48
CA GLY A 406 -15.38 -16.88 9.10
C GLY A 406 -15.77 -15.68 8.25
N THR A 407 -15.34 -14.46 8.60
CA THR A 407 -15.65 -13.24 7.82
C THR A 407 -14.75 -13.07 6.59
N VAL A 408 -13.64 -13.81 6.52
CA VAL A 408 -12.76 -13.88 5.34
C VAL A 408 -13.02 -15.20 4.63
N GLU A 409 -13.95 -15.18 3.67
CA GLU A 409 -14.36 -16.39 2.96
C GLU A 409 -13.17 -17.07 2.27
N GLY A 410 -13.03 -18.39 2.45
CA GLY A 410 -11.95 -19.18 1.85
C GLY A 410 -10.63 -19.20 2.64
N VAL A 411 -10.53 -18.51 3.80
CA VAL A 411 -9.37 -18.56 4.69
C VAL A 411 -9.76 -19.19 6.02
N THR A 412 -9.08 -20.27 6.40
CA THR A 412 -9.28 -20.96 7.70
C THR A 412 -8.07 -20.76 8.61
N GLU A 413 -8.19 -21.22 9.86
CA GLU A 413 -7.09 -21.19 10.83
C GLU A 413 -5.91 -22.05 10.34
N GLU A 414 -6.19 -23.19 9.71
CA GLU A 414 -5.17 -24.06 9.12
C GLU A 414 -4.45 -23.38 7.96
N THR A 415 -5.17 -22.69 7.08
CA THR A 415 -4.57 -21.91 5.98
C THR A 415 -3.60 -20.85 6.51
N PHE A 416 -3.96 -20.17 7.60
CA PHE A 416 -3.12 -19.14 8.22
C PHE A 416 -1.83 -19.71 8.86
N ILE A 417 -1.96 -20.83 9.57
CA ILE A 417 -0.80 -21.52 10.16
C ILE A 417 0.13 -22.02 9.05
N HIS A 418 -0.44 -22.66 8.03
CA HIS A 418 0.32 -23.17 6.89
C HIS A 418 1.05 -22.06 6.12
N ASP A 419 0.39 -20.93 5.85
CA ASP A 419 1.03 -19.76 5.22
C ASP A 419 2.25 -19.28 6.01
N SER A 420 2.12 -19.19 7.33
CA SER A 420 3.21 -18.75 8.21
C SER A 420 4.39 -19.72 8.22
N GLU A 421 4.14 -21.04 8.21
CA GLU A 421 5.17 -22.07 8.14
C GLU A 421 5.84 -22.10 6.75
N LEU A 422 5.04 -21.99 5.70
CA LEU A 422 5.49 -21.96 4.31
C LEU A 422 6.46 -20.79 4.09
N TRP A 423 6.11 -19.58 4.55
CA TRP A 423 6.97 -18.41 4.35
C TRP A 423 8.27 -18.46 5.16
N LYS A 424 8.27 -19.05 6.35
CA LYS A 424 9.51 -19.33 7.09
C LYS A 424 10.45 -20.25 6.30
N LYS A 425 9.90 -21.33 5.70
CA LYS A 425 10.65 -22.25 4.84
C LYS A 425 11.17 -21.54 3.59
N ARG A 426 10.30 -20.82 2.87
CA ARG A 426 10.64 -20.10 1.63
C ARG A 426 11.71 -19.05 1.86
N LEU A 427 11.58 -18.22 2.90
CA LEU A 427 12.56 -17.18 3.20
C LEU A 427 13.92 -17.79 3.56
N THR A 428 13.93 -18.92 4.29
CA THR A 428 15.17 -19.67 4.57
C THR A 428 15.86 -20.08 3.28
N TYR A 429 15.11 -20.63 2.31
CA TYR A 429 15.66 -20.97 0.99
C TYR A 429 16.13 -19.74 0.21
N TYR A 430 15.34 -18.65 0.18
CA TYR A 430 15.73 -17.40 -0.51
C TYR A 430 17.07 -16.86 -0.01
N ARG A 431 17.31 -16.92 1.30
CA ARG A 431 18.57 -16.53 1.94
C ARG A 431 19.76 -17.41 1.54
N THR A 432 19.54 -18.66 1.11
CA THR A 432 20.63 -19.52 0.58
C THR A 432 21.04 -19.14 -0.83
N ILE A 433 20.10 -18.65 -1.65
CA ILE A 433 20.35 -18.27 -3.04
C ILE A 433 20.89 -16.84 -3.12
N ASN A 434 20.28 -15.90 -2.40
CA ASN A 434 20.72 -14.51 -2.33
C ASN A 434 21.30 -14.19 -0.95
N ASN A 435 22.62 -14.33 -0.80
CA ASN A 435 23.31 -14.03 0.44
C ASN A 435 23.18 -12.57 0.89
N GLN A 436 22.79 -11.64 0.00
CA GLN A 436 22.57 -10.23 0.35
C GLN A 436 21.37 -10.05 1.29
N LEU A 437 20.39 -10.95 1.26
CA LEU A 437 19.27 -10.94 2.22
C LEU A 437 19.74 -11.14 3.66
N ASN A 438 20.89 -11.79 3.87
CA ASN A 438 21.47 -11.98 5.21
C ASN A 438 22.40 -10.84 5.62
N LYS A 439 22.70 -9.89 4.73
CA LYS A 439 23.65 -8.81 5.00
C LYS A 439 22.95 -7.69 5.78
N PRO A 440 23.30 -7.43 7.05
CA PRO A 440 22.64 -6.40 7.84
C PRO A 440 22.79 -5.03 7.19
N GLY A 441 21.69 -4.26 7.18
CA GLY A 441 21.66 -2.91 6.62
C GLY A 441 21.71 -2.83 5.09
N ARG A 442 21.74 -3.97 4.37
CA ARG A 442 21.74 -3.98 2.90
C ARG A 442 20.41 -3.53 2.29
N TYR A 443 19.31 -3.89 2.92
CA TYR A 443 17.95 -3.58 2.51
C TYR A 443 17.16 -3.05 3.71
N ARG A 444 16.17 -2.20 3.46
CA ARG A 444 15.30 -1.63 4.49
C ARG A 444 13.84 -1.58 4.05
N ASN A 445 13.57 -1.08 2.85
CA ASN A 445 12.23 -0.89 2.29
C ASN A 445 11.89 -2.07 1.39
N PHE A 446 10.98 -2.93 1.83
CA PHE A 446 10.50 -4.07 1.06
C PHE A 446 9.10 -3.78 0.52
N LEU A 447 8.85 -4.23 -0.70
CA LEU A 447 7.52 -4.29 -1.29
C LEU A 447 7.16 -5.75 -1.54
N ASP A 448 6.07 -6.23 -0.96
CA ASP A 448 5.48 -7.51 -1.31
C ASP A 448 4.24 -7.27 -2.15
N MET A 449 4.35 -7.56 -3.45
CA MET A 449 3.36 -7.16 -4.44
C MET A 449 2.05 -7.95 -4.36
N ASN A 450 2.07 -9.12 -3.72
CA ASN A 450 0.90 -9.98 -3.55
C ASN A 450 1.01 -10.74 -2.22
N ALA A 451 0.81 -10.01 -1.13
CA ALA A 451 1.15 -10.45 0.22
C ALA A 451 0.21 -11.51 0.81
N PHE A 452 -0.99 -11.69 0.24
CA PHE A 452 -2.02 -12.59 0.76
C PHE A 452 -2.25 -12.41 2.28
N LEU A 453 -1.78 -13.33 3.14
CA LEU A 453 -1.93 -13.24 4.60
C LEU A 453 -0.75 -12.57 5.32
N GLY A 454 0.21 -12.01 4.58
CA GLY A 454 1.38 -11.30 5.10
C GLY A 454 2.48 -12.23 5.65
N GLY A 455 2.49 -13.51 5.28
CA GLY A 455 3.45 -14.48 5.80
C GLY A 455 4.91 -14.16 5.46
N PHE A 456 5.18 -13.59 4.28
CA PHE A 456 6.52 -13.13 3.89
C PHE A 456 7.04 -12.06 4.85
N ALA A 457 6.24 -11.02 5.13
CA ALA A 457 6.58 -9.99 6.10
C ALA A 457 6.68 -10.53 7.54
N ALA A 458 5.82 -11.48 7.91
CA ALA A 458 5.89 -12.12 9.22
C ALA A 458 7.20 -12.93 9.40
N ALA A 459 7.69 -13.58 8.34
CA ALA A 459 8.98 -14.29 8.37
C ALA A 459 10.20 -13.34 8.45
N LEU A 460 10.02 -12.07 8.06
CA LEU A 460 11.04 -11.01 8.12
C LEU A 460 10.99 -10.16 9.41
N VAL A 461 10.11 -10.46 10.37
CA VAL A 461 9.84 -9.57 11.51
C VAL A 461 11.08 -9.25 12.36
N ASP A 462 12.02 -10.19 12.45
CA ASP A 462 13.25 -10.05 13.23
C ASP A 462 14.35 -9.29 12.47
N ASP A 463 14.18 -9.07 11.16
CA ASP A 463 15.08 -8.28 10.36
C ASP A 463 14.73 -6.78 10.53
N PRO A 464 15.73 -5.87 10.50
CA PRO A 464 15.50 -4.43 10.63
C PRO A 464 14.94 -3.83 9.33
N VAL A 465 13.87 -4.41 8.79
CA VAL A 465 13.19 -4.04 7.55
C VAL A 465 11.74 -3.67 7.83
N TRP A 466 11.08 -3.05 6.87
CA TRP A 466 9.62 -2.96 6.86
C TRP A 466 9.11 -3.38 5.49
N VAL A 467 7.93 -3.99 5.48
CA VAL A 467 7.32 -4.51 4.25
C VAL A 467 6.03 -3.76 3.98
N MET A 468 5.93 -3.13 2.82
CA MET A 468 4.64 -2.73 2.25
C MET A 468 3.96 -3.99 1.72
N ASN A 469 3.02 -4.52 2.49
CA ASN A 469 2.25 -5.69 2.08
C ASN A 469 1.10 -5.25 1.16
N VAL A 470 1.16 -5.60 -0.11
CA VAL A 470 0.10 -5.25 -1.07
C VAL A 470 -0.87 -6.41 -1.22
N VAL A 471 -2.16 -6.09 -1.13
CA VAL A 471 -3.24 -6.99 -1.57
C VAL A 471 -3.81 -6.42 -2.86
N PRO A 472 -3.58 -7.05 -4.02
CA PRO A 472 -4.09 -6.56 -5.29
C PRO A 472 -5.62 -6.44 -5.28
N VAL A 473 -6.18 -5.43 -5.94
CA VAL A 473 -7.62 -5.09 -5.79
C VAL A 473 -8.58 -6.13 -6.36
N ASP A 474 -8.10 -6.98 -7.27
CA ASP A 474 -8.92 -7.98 -7.98
C ASP A 474 -8.68 -9.41 -7.48
N VAL A 475 -8.01 -9.57 -6.33
CA VAL A 475 -7.95 -10.90 -5.69
C VAL A 475 -9.35 -11.36 -5.29
N LYS A 476 -9.58 -12.67 -5.37
CA LYS A 476 -10.86 -13.27 -4.99
C LYS A 476 -11.18 -13.10 -3.51
N VAL A 477 -10.15 -13.07 -2.67
CA VAL A 477 -10.28 -13.01 -1.21
C VAL A 477 -9.52 -11.78 -0.70
N ASN A 478 -10.27 -10.81 -0.19
CA ASN A 478 -9.68 -9.63 0.42
C ASN A 478 -9.05 -9.98 1.77
N THR A 479 -7.73 -10.00 1.81
CA THR A 479 -6.93 -10.44 2.96
C THR A 479 -6.21 -9.30 3.66
N LEU A 480 -6.34 -8.05 3.20
CA LEU A 480 -5.57 -6.93 3.78
C LEU A 480 -5.91 -6.70 5.25
N GLY A 481 -7.17 -6.91 5.63
CA GLY A 481 -7.58 -6.86 7.03
C GLY A 481 -6.90 -7.91 7.92
N VAL A 482 -6.58 -9.09 7.38
CA VAL A 482 -5.81 -10.12 8.10
C VAL A 482 -4.40 -9.62 8.41
N ILE A 483 -3.74 -9.02 7.41
CA ILE A 483 -2.39 -8.46 7.56
C ILE A 483 -2.35 -7.43 8.70
N TYR A 484 -3.33 -6.54 8.77
CA TYR A 484 -3.44 -5.58 9.86
C TYR A 484 -3.78 -6.23 11.21
N ASP A 485 -4.56 -7.31 11.24
CA ASP A 485 -4.85 -8.04 12.49
C ASP A 485 -3.58 -8.70 13.06
N ARG A 486 -2.62 -9.11 12.22
CA ARG A 486 -1.28 -9.57 12.63
C ARG A 486 -0.40 -8.44 13.18
N GLY A 487 -0.79 -7.18 13.03
CA GLY A 487 0.03 -6.03 13.42
C GLY A 487 1.10 -5.65 12.38
N LEU A 488 0.86 -6.00 11.11
CA LEU A 488 1.65 -5.57 9.95
C LEU A 488 0.94 -4.41 9.23
N ILE A 489 1.63 -3.75 8.30
CA ILE A 489 1.08 -2.65 7.47
C ILE A 489 0.99 -3.07 6.01
N GLY A 490 0.08 -2.45 5.28
CA GLY A 490 -0.14 -2.74 3.86
C GLY A 490 -1.12 -1.80 3.18
N THR A 491 -1.31 -1.98 1.88
CA THR A 491 -2.23 -1.17 1.07
C THR A 491 -2.88 -2.02 -0.02
N TYR A 492 -4.03 -1.57 -0.51
CA TYR A 492 -4.54 -2.01 -1.80
C TYR A 492 -3.75 -1.35 -2.93
N GLN A 493 -3.59 -2.04 -4.06
CA GLN A 493 -3.01 -1.51 -5.29
C GLN A 493 -3.55 -2.27 -6.50
N ASP A 494 -3.77 -1.58 -7.60
CA ASP A 494 -3.90 -2.19 -8.92
C ASP A 494 -2.55 -2.08 -9.66
N TRP A 495 -1.89 -3.20 -9.97
CA TRP A 495 -0.62 -3.19 -10.70
C TRP A 495 -0.74 -2.82 -12.18
N CYS A 496 -1.95 -2.66 -12.72
CA CYS A 496 -2.16 -2.00 -14.00
C CYS A 496 -2.06 -0.47 -13.93
N GLU A 497 -1.93 0.10 -12.73
CA GLU A 497 -1.73 1.52 -12.51
C GLU A 497 -0.46 1.77 -11.67
N ALA A 498 0.17 2.93 -11.83
CA ALA A 498 1.37 3.27 -11.08
C ALA A 498 1.08 3.48 -9.59
N MET A 499 1.90 2.98 -8.68
CA MET A 499 1.73 3.14 -7.24
C MET A 499 1.90 4.61 -6.81
N SER A 500 1.12 5.07 -5.82
CA SER A 500 1.21 6.42 -5.22
C SER A 500 2.45 6.56 -4.32
N THR A 501 3.63 6.42 -4.93
CA THR A 501 4.94 6.52 -4.30
C THR A 501 5.96 7.13 -5.26
N TYR A 502 7.06 7.65 -4.71
CA TYR A 502 8.17 8.20 -5.49
C TYR A 502 8.98 7.09 -6.18
N PRO A 503 9.68 7.39 -7.28
CA PRO A 503 10.68 6.49 -7.83
C PRO A 503 11.76 6.13 -6.79
N ARG A 504 12.38 4.96 -6.92
CA ARG A 504 13.50 4.52 -6.06
C ARG A 504 13.13 4.47 -4.57
N THR A 505 11.94 3.94 -4.28
CA THR A 505 11.41 3.79 -2.93
C THR A 505 11.84 2.49 -2.25
N TYR A 506 11.89 1.39 -3.00
CA TYR A 506 12.11 0.06 -2.42
C TYR A 506 13.52 -0.43 -2.73
N ASP A 507 14.15 -1.08 -1.74
CA ASP A 507 15.43 -1.77 -1.92
C ASP A 507 15.22 -3.21 -2.40
N PHE A 508 14.06 -3.78 -2.08
CA PHE A 508 13.70 -5.15 -2.39
C PHE A 508 12.24 -5.27 -2.80
N ILE A 509 11.97 -5.99 -3.89
CA ILE A 509 10.60 -6.32 -4.33
C ILE A 509 10.42 -7.83 -4.35
N HIS A 510 9.33 -8.30 -3.76
CA HIS A 510 8.88 -9.69 -3.82
C HIS A 510 7.60 -9.76 -4.64
N ALA A 511 7.59 -10.65 -5.64
CA ALA A 511 6.48 -10.85 -6.57
C ALA A 511 6.14 -12.34 -6.66
N ASP A 512 5.19 -12.79 -5.83
CA ASP A 512 4.63 -14.15 -5.89
C ASP A 512 3.33 -14.16 -6.71
N SER A 513 3.36 -14.87 -7.84
CA SER A 513 2.20 -15.09 -8.71
C SER A 513 1.52 -13.81 -9.24
N VAL A 514 2.25 -12.68 -9.26
CA VAL A 514 1.74 -11.37 -9.70
C VAL A 514 1.40 -11.37 -11.19
N PHE A 515 2.26 -11.89 -12.03
CA PHE A 515 2.08 -11.85 -13.49
C PHE A 515 1.03 -12.86 -13.94
N SER A 516 0.92 -13.99 -13.24
CA SER A 516 -0.21 -14.90 -13.43
C SER A 516 -1.54 -14.28 -13.00
N LEU A 517 -1.56 -13.51 -11.91
CA LEU A 517 -2.76 -12.80 -11.44
C LEU A 517 -3.22 -11.69 -12.41
N TYR A 518 -2.27 -11.03 -13.08
CA TYR A 518 -2.52 -9.93 -14.00
C TYR A 518 -2.55 -10.33 -15.47
N GLU A 519 -2.52 -11.63 -15.76
CA GLU A 519 -2.56 -12.15 -17.12
C GLU A 519 -3.80 -11.64 -17.86
N ASN A 520 -3.62 -11.13 -19.08
CA ASN A 520 -4.66 -10.57 -19.94
C ASN A 520 -5.33 -9.29 -19.43
N ARG A 521 -4.85 -8.65 -18.35
CA ARG A 521 -5.41 -7.39 -17.84
C ARG A 521 -4.62 -6.16 -18.27
N CYS A 522 -3.30 -6.21 -18.10
CA CYS A 522 -2.37 -5.20 -18.56
C CYS A 522 -1.07 -5.85 -19.03
N GLU A 523 -0.21 -5.06 -19.65
CA GLU A 523 1.02 -5.59 -20.25
C GLU A 523 2.03 -5.89 -19.15
N MET A 524 2.69 -7.06 -19.25
CA MET A 524 3.79 -7.44 -18.36
C MET A 524 4.89 -6.38 -18.32
N GLU A 525 5.12 -5.70 -19.45
CA GLU A 525 6.06 -4.58 -19.55
C GLU A 525 5.68 -3.38 -18.68
N ASP A 526 4.39 -3.06 -18.55
CA ASP A 526 3.93 -1.94 -17.72
C ASP A 526 4.21 -2.21 -16.24
N ILE A 527 3.91 -3.42 -15.77
CA ILE A 527 4.20 -3.85 -14.40
C ILE A 527 5.72 -3.81 -14.15
N LEU A 528 6.54 -4.34 -15.07
CA LEU A 528 7.99 -4.35 -14.92
C LEU A 528 8.62 -2.95 -14.98
N LEU A 529 8.05 -2.03 -15.76
CA LEU A 529 8.47 -0.62 -15.77
C LEU A 529 8.09 0.10 -14.46
N GLU A 530 6.93 -0.21 -13.88
CA GLU A 530 6.54 0.30 -12.56
C GLU A 530 7.44 -0.26 -11.44
N MET A 531 7.82 -1.54 -11.53
CA MET A 531 8.84 -2.13 -10.67
C MET A 531 10.19 -1.42 -10.85
N ASP A 532 10.63 -1.16 -12.09
CA ASP A 532 11.87 -0.40 -12.34
C ASP A 532 11.81 1.02 -11.79
N ARG A 533 10.69 1.73 -11.95
CA ARG A 533 10.52 3.07 -11.40
C ARG A 533 10.67 3.06 -9.88
N THR A 534 10.00 2.14 -9.18
CA THR A 534 9.95 2.12 -7.71
C THR A 534 11.15 1.45 -7.07
N LEU A 535 11.90 0.61 -7.78
CA LEU A 535 13.13 -0.05 -7.31
C LEU A 535 14.34 0.89 -7.38
N ARG A 536 15.11 0.94 -6.29
CA ARG A 536 16.39 1.66 -6.24
C ARG A 536 17.43 1.06 -7.19
N PRO A 537 18.39 1.85 -7.70
CA PRO A 537 19.60 1.31 -8.30
C PRO A 537 20.22 0.25 -7.37
N GLU A 538 20.67 -0.87 -7.93
CA GLU A 538 21.17 -2.04 -7.17
C GLU A 538 20.13 -2.72 -6.27
N GLY A 539 18.86 -2.32 -6.33
CA GLY A 539 17.77 -3.02 -5.67
C GLY A 539 17.57 -4.42 -6.23
N SER A 540 16.98 -5.32 -5.43
CA SER A 540 16.81 -6.73 -5.80
C SER A 540 15.36 -7.13 -5.88
N VAL A 541 15.08 -8.12 -6.72
CA VAL A 541 13.73 -8.66 -6.93
C VAL A 541 13.76 -10.18 -6.89
N ILE A 542 12.76 -10.77 -6.24
CA ILE A 542 12.44 -12.19 -6.40
C ILE A 542 11.07 -12.31 -7.05
N PHE A 543 11.05 -12.96 -8.20
CA PHE A 543 9.83 -13.40 -8.85
C PHE A 543 9.62 -14.88 -8.57
N ARG A 544 8.38 -15.25 -8.25
CA ARG A 544 7.95 -16.64 -8.09
C ARG A 544 6.75 -16.88 -9.00
N GLU A 545 6.98 -17.64 -10.06
CA GLU A 545 6.02 -17.87 -11.15
C GLU A 545 6.30 -19.21 -11.83
N ASN A 546 5.38 -19.62 -12.71
CA ASN A 546 5.65 -20.71 -13.66
C ASN A 546 6.82 -20.36 -14.61
N ILE A 547 7.60 -21.37 -15.00
CA ILE A 547 8.80 -21.20 -15.82
C ILE A 547 8.55 -20.44 -17.15
N ASP A 548 7.41 -20.65 -17.79
CA ASP A 548 7.07 -19.98 -19.06
C ASP A 548 6.87 -18.46 -18.87
N VAL A 549 6.33 -18.06 -17.72
CA VAL A 549 6.16 -16.65 -17.33
C VAL A 549 7.51 -16.06 -16.97
N LEU A 550 8.35 -16.78 -16.21
CA LEU A 550 9.70 -16.33 -15.86
C LEU A 550 10.60 -16.13 -17.08
N ALA A 551 10.46 -16.96 -18.13
CA ALA A 551 11.22 -16.77 -19.37
C ALA A 551 10.90 -15.42 -20.04
N LYS A 552 9.61 -15.01 -20.04
CA LYS A 552 9.17 -13.70 -20.54
C LYS A 552 9.64 -12.56 -19.65
N ILE A 553 9.50 -12.71 -18.33
CA ILE A 553 10.01 -11.73 -17.35
C ILE A 553 11.50 -11.53 -17.56
N LYS A 554 12.27 -12.61 -17.66
CA LYS A 554 13.72 -12.56 -17.90
C LYS A 554 14.04 -11.72 -19.13
N MET A 555 13.41 -12.02 -20.27
CA MET A 555 13.62 -11.30 -21.53
C MET A 555 13.37 -9.78 -21.37
N ILE A 556 12.30 -9.38 -20.69
CA ILE A 556 11.98 -7.96 -20.46
C ILE A 556 12.97 -7.33 -19.47
N THR A 557 13.33 -8.03 -18.38
CA THR A 557 14.29 -7.52 -17.39
C THR A 557 15.70 -7.36 -17.98
N ASP A 558 16.10 -8.22 -18.92
CA ASP A 558 17.36 -8.08 -19.66
C ASP A 558 17.32 -6.78 -20.51
N ASN A 559 16.18 -6.45 -21.13
CA ASN A 559 15.97 -5.16 -21.83
C ASN A 559 15.92 -3.95 -20.88
N LEU A 560 15.57 -4.14 -19.60
CA LEU A 560 15.63 -3.11 -18.57
C LEU A 560 17.06 -2.89 -18.03
N ASN A 561 18.04 -3.67 -18.49
CA ASN A 561 19.40 -3.74 -17.95
C ASN A 561 19.43 -4.23 -16.50
N TRP A 562 18.67 -5.27 -16.20
CA TRP A 562 18.78 -5.99 -14.92
C TRP A 562 19.61 -7.25 -15.11
N SER A 563 20.36 -7.62 -14.09
CA SER A 563 21.04 -8.92 -14.04
C SER A 563 20.11 -9.93 -13.37
N SER A 564 19.73 -10.99 -14.09
CA SER A 564 18.75 -11.97 -13.63
C SER A 564 19.19 -13.41 -13.81
N GLN A 565 18.80 -14.28 -12.87
CA GLN A 565 19.00 -15.73 -12.92
C GLN A 565 17.75 -16.48 -12.49
N ILE A 566 17.37 -17.50 -13.26
CA ILE A 566 16.31 -18.45 -12.87
C ILE A 566 16.94 -19.55 -12.03
N VAL A 567 16.33 -19.87 -10.90
CA VAL A 567 16.76 -20.94 -10.00
C VAL A 567 15.60 -21.87 -9.68
N HIS A 568 15.92 -23.02 -9.10
CA HIS A 568 14.93 -24.04 -8.76
C HIS A 568 14.04 -23.62 -7.58
N HIS A 569 12.88 -24.25 -7.50
CA HIS A 569 11.97 -24.21 -6.37
C HIS A 569 12.63 -24.81 -5.12
N GLU A 570 12.22 -24.40 -3.92
CA GLU A 570 12.78 -24.93 -2.66
C GLU A 570 12.60 -26.46 -2.51
N ASP A 571 11.58 -27.02 -3.16
CA ASP A 571 11.30 -28.47 -3.18
C ASP A 571 11.93 -29.21 -4.37
N GLY A 572 12.71 -28.50 -5.20
CA GLY A 572 13.60 -29.13 -6.19
C GLY A 572 13.36 -28.74 -7.65
N PRO A 573 14.13 -29.35 -8.57
CA PRO A 573 14.20 -28.93 -9.98
C PRO A 573 12.99 -29.32 -10.82
N TYR A 574 12.12 -30.23 -10.37
CA TYR A 574 11.00 -30.76 -11.19
C TYR A 574 9.68 -29.96 -11.06
N HIS A 575 9.60 -28.99 -10.15
CA HIS A 575 8.42 -28.12 -10.03
C HIS A 575 8.31 -27.14 -11.21
N MET A 576 7.12 -26.94 -11.77
CA MET A 576 6.92 -25.94 -12.85
C MET A 576 7.08 -24.50 -12.35
N GLU A 577 6.65 -24.25 -11.12
CA GLU A 577 6.97 -23.02 -10.40
C GLU A 577 8.47 -22.95 -10.12
N LYS A 578 9.04 -21.80 -10.37
CA LYS A 578 10.46 -21.50 -10.21
C LYS A 578 10.63 -20.11 -9.60
N LEU A 579 11.89 -19.76 -9.34
CA LEU A 579 12.24 -18.43 -8.89
C LEU A 579 13.11 -17.74 -9.93
N LEU A 580 12.92 -16.44 -10.12
CA LEU A 580 13.87 -15.60 -10.81
C LEU A 580 14.37 -14.54 -9.83
N PHE A 581 15.67 -14.55 -9.59
CA PHE A 581 16.36 -13.53 -8.81
C PHE A 581 16.91 -12.49 -9.77
N ALA A 582 16.57 -11.23 -9.55
CA ALA A 582 17.08 -10.12 -10.36
C ALA A 582 17.68 -9.03 -9.49
N VAL A 583 18.65 -8.31 -10.05
CA VAL A 583 19.23 -7.09 -9.49
C VAL A 583 19.19 -6.03 -10.57
N LYS A 584 18.61 -4.87 -10.24
CA LYS A 584 18.64 -3.70 -11.11
C LYS A 584 20.06 -3.16 -11.14
N ASN A 585 20.70 -3.13 -12.31
CA ASN A 585 22.08 -2.64 -12.40
C ASN A 585 22.14 -1.16 -12.02
N TYR A 586 23.26 -0.75 -11.43
CA TYR A 586 23.47 0.66 -11.07
C TYR A 586 23.47 1.53 -12.34
N TRP A 587 22.63 2.57 -12.35
CA TRP A 587 22.66 3.60 -13.38
C TRP A 587 22.02 4.89 -12.86
N THR A 588 22.58 6.04 -13.28
CA THR A 588 22.08 7.37 -12.96
C THR A 588 22.11 8.25 -14.21
N ALA A 589 21.37 9.36 -14.20
CA ALA A 589 21.50 10.34 -15.26
C ALA A 589 22.95 10.90 -15.32
N PRO A 590 23.44 11.24 -16.53
CA PRO A 590 24.71 11.95 -16.69
C PRO A 590 24.71 13.32 -15.98
N PRO A 591 25.83 13.74 -15.35
CA PRO A 591 25.93 15.04 -14.68
C PRO A 591 25.58 16.24 -15.57
N GLU A 592 25.90 16.17 -16.86
CA GLU A 592 25.77 17.26 -17.83
C GLU A 592 24.31 17.68 -18.09
N LEU A 593 23.35 16.81 -17.76
CA LEU A 593 21.92 17.10 -17.88
C LEU A 593 21.35 17.91 -16.70
N SER A 594 22.08 17.99 -15.58
CA SER A 594 21.62 18.74 -14.39
C SER A 594 21.80 20.25 -14.55
N ASP A 595 22.87 20.69 -15.23
CA ASP A 595 23.18 22.10 -15.47
C ASP A 595 22.10 22.78 -16.35
N GLN A 596 21.56 22.06 -17.33
CA GLN A 596 20.50 22.55 -18.23
C GLN A 596 19.14 22.73 -17.53
N GLN A 597 18.87 21.96 -16.46
CA GLN A 597 17.63 22.06 -15.69
C GLN A 597 17.64 23.25 -14.71
N GLN A 598 18.80 23.57 -14.13
CA GLN A 598 18.95 24.72 -13.24
C GLN A 598 18.78 26.05 -13.98
N GLU A 599 19.26 26.16 -15.21
CA GLU A 599 19.03 27.34 -16.06
C GLU A 599 17.54 27.52 -16.41
N SER A 600 16.81 26.44 -16.68
CA SER A 600 15.38 26.51 -17.03
C SER A 600 14.43 26.85 -15.87
N LYS A 601 14.83 26.58 -14.61
CA LYS A 601 14.04 26.93 -13.40
C LYS A 601 14.35 28.36 -12.90
N ALA A 602 15.38 29.02 -13.43
CA ALA A 602 15.79 30.38 -13.06
C ALA A 602 15.22 31.49 -13.97
N THR A 603 14.62 31.12 -15.10
CA THR A 603 13.73 31.94 -15.94
C THR A 603 12.28 31.63 -15.65
#